data_AF-A0A081HXU2-F1
#
_entry.id   AF-A0A081HXU2-F1
#
_cell.length_a   1.000
_cell.length_b   1.000
_cell.length_c   1.000
_cell.angle_alpha   90.00
_cell.angle_beta   90.00
_cell.angle_gamma   90.00
#
_symmetry.space_group_name_H-M   'P 1'
#
loop_
_entity.id
_entity.type
_entity.pdbx_description
1 polymer ?
#
loop_
_entity_poly.entity_id
_entity_poly.type
_entity_poly.pdbx_seq_one_letter_code
_entity_poly.pdbx_strand_id
1 'polypeptide(L)'
;MTIAIVAAEASAPIRWWCSVCDDEGVISNWADSPYDLRRRRLSLAGDVDEVIVSDKTAALLRDLVLLDPDCERLVFGIRAHPDGAALLTSADDLEELIGFVAAEANHEPNPRRQDRLDAAFNALTEAAQTLYG
;
A
#
# COMPACT_ATOMS: atom_id res chain seq x y z
N MET A 1 -17.72 13.52 -21.43
CA MET A 1 -17.02 14.32 -20.41
C MET A 1 -15.80 13.52 -20.01
N THR A 2 -14.60 13.98 -20.35
CA THR A 2 -13.36 13.23 -20.16
C THR A 2 -12.54 13.94 -19.10
N ILE A 3 -12.27 13.28 -17.98
CA ILE A 3 -11.36 13.79 -16.96
C ILE A 3 -9.95 13.40 -17.40
N ALA A 4 -9.07 14.38 -17.61
CA ALA A 4 -7.66 14.17 -17.84
C ALA A 4 -6.92 14.36 -16.51
N ILE A 5 -6.30 13.30 -15.99
CA ILE A 5 -5.45 13.36 -14.80
C ILE A 5 -4.03 13.65 -15.28
N VAL A 6 -3.54 14.84 -14.98
CA VAL A 6 -2.15 15.24 -15.26
C VAL A 6 -1.33 15.01 -13.98
N ALA A 7 -0.24 14.26 -14.09
CA ALA A 7 0.66 14.06 -12.96
C ALA A 7 1.33 15.39 -12.58
N ALA A 8 1.27 15.75 -11.30
CA ALA A 8 2.02 16.90 -10.78
C ALA A 8 3.52 16.67 -10.97
N GLU A 9 4.27 17.77 -11.12
CA GLU A 9 5.73 17.72 -11.22
C GLU A 9 6.31 16.96 -10.00
N ALA A 10 7.23 16.04 -10.27
CA ALA A 10 7.56 14.95 -9.35
C ALA A 10 8.12 15.43 -7.99
N SER A 11 8.53 16.70 -7.86
CA SER A 11 9.02 17.28 -6.61
C SER A 11 8.30 18.59 -6.25
N ALA A 12 7.14 18.86 -6.85
CA ALA A 12 6.35 20.04 -6.53
C ALA A 12 5.88 19.98 -5.06
N PRO A 13 5.83 21.11 -4.35
CA PRO A 13 5.20 21.16 -3.03
C PRO A 13 3.74 20.72 -3.10
N ILE A 14 3.31 19.89 -2.15
CA ILE A 14 1.92 19.43 -2.05
C ILE A 14 1.14 20.48 -1.28
N ARG A 15 0.18 21.14 -1.91
CA ARG A 15 -0.76 22.04 -1.25
C ARG A 15 -1.97 21.23 -0.76
N TRP A 16 -2.38 21.47 0.48
CA TRP A 16 -3.58 20.85 1.04
C TRP A 16 -4.48 21.91 1.67
N TRP A 17 -5.76 21.59 1.71
CA TRP A 17 -6.80 22.41 2.32
C TRP A 17 -7.86 21.49 2.93
N CYS A 18 -8.30 21.81 4.15
CA CYS A 18 -9.34 21.09 4.86
C CYS A 18 -10.71 21.67 4.51
N SER A 19 -11.54 20.87 3.85
CA SER A 19 -12.90 21.26 3.45
C SER A 19 -13.88 21.48 4.62
N VAL A 20 -13.48 21.19 5.86
CA VAL A 20 -14.33 21.30 7.06
C VAL A 20 -14.02 22.54 7.89
N CYS A 21 -12.73 22.84 8.12
CA CYS A 21 -12.30 23.93 9.00
C CYS A 21 -11.54 25.06 8.28
N ASP A 22 -11.43 24.99 6.95
CA ASP A 22 -10.75 25.97 6.10
C ASP A 22 -9.23 26.08 6.33
N ASP A 23 -8.65 25.15 7.08
CA ASP A 23 -7.20 25.10 7.34
C ASP A 23 -6.43 24.71 6.08
N GLU A 24 -5.26 25.29 5.86
CA GLU A 24 -4.47 25.08 4.65
C GLU A 24 -2.96 24.99 4.95
N GLY A 25 -2.23 24.34 4.05
CA GLY A 25 -0.79 24.22 4.20
C GLY A 25 -0.05 23.74 2.96
N VAL A 26 1.28 23.72 3.08
CA VAL A 26 2.19 23.28 2.05
C VAL A 26 3.18 22.28 2.62
N ILE A 27 3.27 21.11 1.99
CA ILE A 27 4.29 20.09 2.28
C ILE A 27 5.39 20.24 1.24
N SER A 28 6.57 20.68 1.68
CA SER A 28 7.78 20.86 0.86
C SER A 28 8.89 19.91 1.30
N ASN A 29 9.93 19.73 0.47
CA ASN A 29 11.10 18.88 0.76
C ASN A 29 10.76 17.40 1.05
N TRP A 30 9.60 16.94 0.60
CA TRP A 30 9.17 15.56 0.75
C TRP A 30 9.90 14.62 -0.21
N ALA A 31 10.22 15.12 -1.42
CA ALA A 31 10.93 14.36 -2.43
C ALA A 31 12.32 13.95 -1.93
N ASP A 32 12.67 12.69 -2.16
CA ASP A 32 13.90 12.03 -1.73
C ASP A 32 14.11 11.91 -0.21
N SER A 33 13.16 12.38 0.61
CA SER A 33 13.16 12.16 2.05
C SER A 33 12.92 10.69 2.41
N PRO A 34 13.17 10.27 3.66
CA PRO A 34 12.81 8.92 4.13
C PRO A 34 11.31 8.59 3.97
N TYR A 35 10.45 9.61 3.90
CA TYR A 35 9.00 9.47 3.72
C TYR A 35 8.57 9.55 2.24
N ASP A 36 9.53 9.64 1.30
CA ASP A 36 9.24 9.55 -0.12
C ASP A 36 8.96 8.09 -0.51
N LEU A 37 7.68 7.73 -0.46
CA LEU A 37 7.19 6.41 -0.81
C LEU A 37 6.97 6.22 -2.33
N ARG A 38 7.46 7.12 -3.18
CA ARG A 38 7.43 6.85 -4.63
C ARG A 38 8.31 5.65 -4.93
N ARG A 39 7.82 4.79 -5.82
CA ARG A 39 8.61 3.67 -6.35
C ARG A 39 9.83 4.24 -7.08
N ARG A 40 11.02 4.10 -6.47
CA ARG A 40 12.27 4.40 -7.16
C ARG A 40 12.49 3.28 -8.17
N ARG A 41 12.61 3.63 -9.45
CA ARG A 41 12.88 2.69 -10.57
C ARG A 41 14.17 1.84 -10.43
N LEU A 42 14.84 1.88 -9.27
CA LEU A 42 16.15 1.29 -9.04
C LEU A 42 16.10 -0.13 -8.48
N SER A 43 14.95 -0.61 -7.99
CA SER A 43 14.76 -2.04 -7.75
C SER A 43 14.63 -2.70 -9.12
N LEU A 44 15.68 -3.47 -9.46
CA LEU A 44 15.87 -4.31 -10.64
C LEU A 44 14.57 -4.78 -11.30
N ALA A 45 14.59 -4.83 -12.64
CA ALA A 45 13.54 -5.29 -13.53
C ALA A 45 12.95 -6.68 -13.16
N GLY A 46 12.16 -6.74 -12.09
CA GLY A 46 11.24 -7.83 -11.78
C GLY A 46 9.89 -7.53 -12.42
N ASP A 47 9.23 -8.57 -12.93
CA ASP A 47 7.85 -8.45 -13.35
C ASP A 47 7.01 -8.02 -12.13
N VAL A 48 6.16 -7.02 -12.35
CA VAL A 48 5.28 -6.47 -11.32
C VAL A 48 3.90 -6.98 -11.62
N ASP A 49 3.35 -7.74 -10.69
CA ASP A 49 2.02 -8.31 -10.79
C ASP A 49 1.00 -7.40 -10.11
N GLU A 50 -0.22 -7.44 -10.63
CA GLU A 50 -1.38 -6.77 -10.03
C GLU A 50 -2.18 -7.79 -9.20
N VAL A 51 -2.13 -7.63 -7.89
CA VAL A 51 -2.94 -8.39 -6.94
C VAL A 51 -4.16 -7.57 -6.55
N ILE A 52 -5.36 -8.10 -6.80
CA ILE A 52 -6.60 -7.46 -6.37
C ILE A 52 -6.98 -7.97 -4.98
N VAL A 53 -7.05 -7.05 -4.02
CA VAL A 53 -7.53 -7.31 -2.66
C VAL A 53 -8.84 -6.57 -2.40
N SER A 54 -9.60 -7.01 -1.40
CA SER A 54 -10.79 -6.28 -0.98
C SER A 54 -10.42 -4.90 -0.40
N ASP A 55 -11.33 -3.92 -0.51
CA ASP A 55 -11.15 -2.60 0.12
C ASP A 55 -10.91 -2.71 1.63
N LYS A 56 -11.55 -3.70 2.28
CA LYS A 56 -11.36 -3.98 3.70
C LYS A 56 -9.95 -4.46 3.99
N THR A 57 -9.39 -5.33 3.16
CA THR A 57 -8.00 -5.78 3.26
C THR A 57 -7.06 -4.60 3.06
N ALA A 58 -7.27 -3.80 2.02
CA ALA A 58 -6.44 -2.61 1.78
C ALA A 58 -6.50 -1.59 2.92
N ALA A 59 -7.68 -1.36 3.51
CA ALA A 59 -7.81 -0.51 4.68
C ALA A 59 -7.05 -1.08 5.89
N LEU A 60 -7.18 -2.39 6.14
CA LEU A 60 -6.47 -3.06 7.23
C LEU A 60 -4.94 -2.98 7.04
N LEU A 61 -4.45 -3.18 5.82
CA LEU A 61 -3.02 -3.07 5.52
C LEU A 61 -2.49 -1.67 5.82
N ARG A 62 -3.25 -0.61 5.50
CA ARG A 62 -2.88 0.78 5.81
C ARG A 62 -2.87 1.11 7.30
N ASP A 63 -3.54 0.31 8.12
CA ASP A 63 -3.53 0.43 9.59
C ASP A 63 -2.34 -0.30 10.24
N LEU A 64 -1.50 -0.99 9.46
CA LEU A 64 -0.30 -1.66 9.96
C LEU A 64 0.84 -0.67 10.18
N VAL A 65 1.61 -0.90 11.24
CA VAL A 65 2.91 -0.23 11.45
C VAL A 65 3.97 -1.09 10.76
N LEU A 66 4.33 -0.72 9.54
CA LEU A 66 5.37 -1.40 8.76
C LEU A 66 6.70 -0.68 9.01
N LEU A 67 7.75 -1.44 9.36
CA LEU A 67 9.09 -0.88 9.56
C LEU A 67 9.94 -0.98 8.29
N ASP A 68 9.54 -1.84 7.36
CA ASP A 68 10.19 -2.00 6.08
C ASP A 68 9.63 -0.98 5.06
N PRO A 69 10.48 -0.09 4.49
CA PRO A 69 10.03 0.91 3.53
C PRO A 69 9.48 0.33 2.24
N ASP A 70 9.89 -0.86 1.81
CA ASP A 70 9.37 -1.46 0.57
C ASP A 70 7.94 -1.97 0.77
N CYS A 71 7.64 -2.58 1.92
CA CYS A 71 6.29 -2.90 2.35
C CYS A 71 5.41 -1.65 2.54
N GLU A 72 5.94 -0.58 3.14
CA GLU A 72 5.22 0.70 3.25
C GLU A 72 4.86 1.25 1.87
N ARG A 73 5.81 1.29 0.94
CA ARG A 73 5.57 1.73 -0.45
C ARG A 73 4.51 0.89 -1.13
N LEU A 74 4.50 -0.42 -0.89
CA LEU A 74 3.54 -1.34 -1.44
C LEU A 74 2.11 -1.01 -0.96
N VAL A 75 1.93 -0.92 0.36
CA VAL A 75 0.64 -0.67 1.00
C VAL A 75 0.09 0.73 0.71
N PHE A 76 0.94 1.76 0.80
CA PHE A 76 0.51 3.13 0.48
C PHE A 76 0.45 3.39 -1.03
N GLY A 77 1.01 2.50 -1.85
CA GLY A 77 0.88 2.48 -3.29
C GLY A 77 -0.42 1.86 -3.81
N ILE A 78 -1.23 1.23 -2.94
CA ILE A 78 -2.50 0.58 -3.32
C ILE A 78 -3.45 1.58 -3.98
N ARG A 79 -3.97 1.21 -5.16
CA ARG A 79 -4.88 2.04 -5.96
C ARG A 79 -6.30 1.50 -5.95
N ALA A 80 -7.27 2.37 -6.18
CA ALA A 80 -8.65 1.94 -6.41
C ALA A 80 -8.73 1.11 -7.70
N HIS A 81 -9.47 0.00 -7.64
CA HIS A 81 -9.73 -0.91 -8.76
C HIS A 81 -11.25 -1.20 -8.82
N PRO A 82 -11.86 -1.45 -10.00
CA PRO A 82 -13.29 -1.74 -10.08
C PRO A 82 -13.76 -2.90 -9.18
N ASP A 83 -12.89 -3.88 -8.98
CA ASP A 83 -13.15 -5.09 -8.18
C ASP A 83 -12.56 -5.02 -6.75
N GLY A 84 -12.13 -3.83 -6.30
CA GLY A 84 -11.57 -3.61 -4.96
C GLY A 84 -10.37 -2.67 -4.98
N ALA A 85 -9.22 -3.17 -4.54
CA ALA A 85 -7.99 -2.38 -4.47
C ALA A 85 -6.81 -3.14 -5.09
N ALA A 86 -6.07 -2.47 -5.98
CA ALA A 86 -4.95 -3.04 -6.70
C ALA A 86 -3.63 -2.79 -5.96
N LEU A 87 -2.95 -3.87 -5.61
CA LEU A 87 -1.61 -3.93 -5.05
C LEU A 87 -0.64 -4.32 -6.16
N LEU A 88 0.27 -3.39 -6.53
CA LEU A 88 1.29 -3.66 -7.55
C LEU A 88 2.57 -4.13 -6.87
N THR A 89 2.89 -5.41 -7.00
CA THR A 89 3.91 -6.10 -6.20
C THR A 89 4.83 -6.96 -7.04
N SER A 90 6.05 -7.20 -6.58
CA SER A 90 6.83 -8.36 -7.04
C SER A 90 6.47 -9.60 -6.21
N ALA A 91 6.96 -10.77 -6.62
CA ALA A 91 6.83 -12.00 -5.82
C ALA A 91 7.47 -11.85 -4.44
N ASP A 92 8.72 -11.36 -4.42
CA ASP A 92 9.50 -11.16 -3.20
C ASP A 92 8.82 -10.13 -2.27
N ASP A 93 8.37 -8.98 -2.81
CA ASP A 93 7.68 -7.93 -2.04
C ASP A 93 6.36 -8.46 -1.43
N LEU A 94 5.65 -9.34 -2.17
CA LEU A 94 4.39 -9.92 -1.72
C LEU A 94 4.61 -10.94 -0.60
N GLU A 95 5.61 -11.81 -0.75
CA GLU A 95 6.00 -12.76 0.29
C GLU A 95 6.44 -12.05 1.57
N GLU A 96 7.20 -10.95 1.45
CA GLU A 96 7.62 -10.14 2.58
C GLU A 96 6.41 -9.50 3.29
N LEU A 97 5.48 -8.89 2.54
CA LEU A 97 4.26 -8.34 3.12
C LEU A 97 3.43 -9.42 3.84
N ILE A 98 3.29 -10.61 3.25
CA ILE A 98 2.60 -11.75 3.87
C ILE A 98 3.25 -12.10 5.22
N GLY A 99 4.59 -12.11 5.26
CA GLY A 99 5.35 -12.31 6.49
C GLY A 99 5.05 -11.28 7.57
N PHE A 100 4.98 -9.99 7.22
CA PHE A 100 4.60 -8.93 8.16
C PHE A 100 3.18 -9.09 8.70
N VAL A 101 2.20 -9.39 7.83
CA VAL A 101 0.81 -9.59 8.25
C VAL A 101 0.71 -10.79 9.21
N ALA A 102 1.41 -11.89 8.91
CA ALA A 102 1.47 -13.06 9.78
C ALA A 102 2.10 -12.73 11.14
N ALA A 103 3.20 -12.00 11.16
CA ALA A 103 3.87 -11.58 12.38
C ALA A 103 2.95 -10.71 13.25
N GLU A 104 2.25 -9.75 12.64
CA GLU A 104 1.27 -8.91 13.35
C GLU A 104 0.11 -9.75 13.91
N ALA A 105 -0.47 -10.65 13.12
CA ALA A 105 -1.57 -11.52 13.53
C ALA A 105 -1.20 -12.41 14.74
N ASN A 106 0.01 -12.97 14.72
CA ASN A 106 0.52 -13.85 15.78
C ASN A 106 0.72 -13.13 17.12
N HIS A 107 0.95 -11.82 17.10
CA HIS A 107 1.19 -11.01 18.30
C HIS A 107 -0.01 -10.13 18.68
N GLU A 108 -1.11 -10.19 17.94
CA GLU A 108 -2.29 -9.36 18.19
C GLU A 108 -3.09 -9.84 19.42
N PRO A 109 -3.19 -9.04 20.49
CA PRO A 109 -3.93 -9.43 21.69
C PRO A 109 -5.46 -9.37 21.54
N ASN A 110 -5.99 -8.59 20.59
CA ASN A 110 -7.41 -8.45 20.33
C ASN A 110 -7.90 -9.50 19.31
N PRO A 111 -8.71 -10.49 19.73
CA PRO A 111 -9.16 -11.57 18.83
C PRO A 111 -9.85 -11.06 17.57
N ARG A 112 -10.60 -9.95 17.66
CA ARG A 112 -11.31 -9.40 16.49
C ARG A 112 -10.37 -8.76 15.48
N ARG A 113 -9.23 -8.21 15.92
CA ARG A 113 -8.21 -7.67 15.02
C ARG A 113 -7.38 -8.82 14.45
N GLN A 114 -7.06 -9.82 15.28
CA GLN A 114 -6.42 -11.06 14.85
C GLN A 114 -7.20 -11.75 13.73
N ASP A 115 -8.51 -11.99 13.90
CA ASP A 115 -9.37 -12.59 12.86
C ASP A 115 -9.33 -11.83 11.52
N ARG A 116 -9.22 -10.49 11.58
CA ARG A 116 -9.12 -9.65 10.38
C ARG A 116 -7.75 -9.78 9.71
N LEU A 117 -6.69 -9.86 10.51
CA LEU A 117 -5.32 -10.06 10.01
C LEU A 117 -5.16 -11.46 9.42
N ASP A 118 -5.71 -12.49 10.04
CA ASP A 118 -5.73 -13.86 9.50
C ASP A 118 -6.48 -13.92 8.17
N ALA A 119 -7.62 -13.23 8.07
CA ALA A 119 -8.35 -13.13 6.80
C ALA A 119 -7.53 -12.42 5.72
N ALA A 120 -6.80 -11.36 6.07
CA ALA A 120 -5.91 -10.66 5.14
C ALA A 120 -4.72 -11.52 4.72
N PHE A 121 -4.10 -12.24 5.67
CA PHE A 121 -3.03 -13.19 5.42
C PHE A 121 -3.46 -14.27 4.42
N ASN A 122 -4.64 -14.88 4.64
CA ASN A 122 -5.17 -15.90 3.74
C ASN A 122 -5.43 -15.34 2.33
N ALA A 123 -6.04 -14.16 2.23
CA ALA A 123 -6.33 -13.52 0.94
C ALA A 123 -5.05 -13.21 0.14
N LEU A 124 -4.00 -12.70 0.80
CA LEU A 124 -2.71 -12.43 0.17
C LEU A 124 -2.00 -13.73 -0.24
N THR A 125 -2.05 -14.76 0.60
CA THR A 125 -1.45 -16.07 0.33
C THR A 125 -2.13 -16.76 -0.86
N GLU A 126 -3.46 -16.72 -0.93
CA GLU A 126 -4.23 -17.25 -2.08
C GLU A 126 -3.90 -16.50 -3.38
N ALA A 127 -3.76 -15.18 -3.30
CA ALA A 127 -3.33 -14.37 -4.44
C ALA A 127 -1.92 -14.73 -4.91
N ALA A 128 -0.97 -14.90 -3.99
CA ALA A 128 0.40 -15.30 -4.32
C ALA A 128 0.43 -16.68 -4.99
N GLN A 129 -0.33 -17.65 -4.48
CA GLN A 129 -0.46 -18.98 -5.08
C GLN A 129 -1.07 -18.94 -6.48
N THR A 130 -1.98 -18.00 -6.74
CA THR A 130 -2.61 -17.87 -8.07
C THR A 130 -1.63 -17.28 -9.09
N LEU A 131 -0.70 -16.42 -8.66
CA LEU A 131 0.28 -15.78 -9.54
C LEU A 131 1.51 -16.67 -9.83
N TYR A 132 1.96 -17.45 -8.84
CA TYR A 132 3.23 -18.19 -8.92
C TYR A 132 3.09 -19.72 -8.83
N GLY A 133 1.87 -20.23 -8.72
CA GLY A 133 1.56 -21.66 -8.64
C GLY A 133 1.43 -22.40 -9.97
#